data_AF-A0A965E4T9-F1
#
_entry.id   AF-A0A965E4T9-F1
#
_cell.length_a   1.000
_cell.length_b   1.000
_cell.length_c   1.000
_cell.angle_alpha   90.00
_cell.angle_beta   90.00
_cell.angle_gamma   90.00
#
_symmetry.space_group_name_H-M   'P 1'
#
loop_
_entity.id
_entity.type
_entity.pdbx_description
1 polymer ?
#
loop_
_entity_poly.entity_id
_entity_poly.type
_entity_poly.pdbx_seq_one_letter_code
_entity_poly.pdbx_strand_id
1 'polypeptide(L)'
;MALLRASLMATPKRARLRWLSLLLCALFLLPIAPAQSNEPYRITVMSRNIYLGADVGVALDLIPNLPAAAQFMWDQMKQTNFRARAPKLANEILQDRPEIIGIQEATSWRCKKDFFSPEVEIYNFLDDLIAATKSAGLSYSIATSNGVKAFNPGYSIAAIPYLTKVVDPEVFNPIFGQDSAACGFVIGDALLVRDDVKSQIIQVGNSEYEASYSIIPVLMKIYRGYSWADFKVQDSVVRVITTHLESIWDENRIPNSAIQAQQLVADLKDAKMPLIILGDFNADYRDPRRVDDPNPGEQPIVSDTCPTPGGAKCNAYSTMIEAGFENASPDAKNARYFTWGASALLAGPDKKRAKIAKQLGNQYGFTDRLDYIFTKNVYATVSSKIIGNVFPDGSGVWNCGGKICFPSDHAGVVSTIELPRMAGTIDPDLDSHKKSAVTPWYLAGAAILLVLIWRFTRRFRR
;
A
#
# COMPACT_ATOMS: atom_id res chain seq x y z
N MET A 1 -82.83 64.73 35.78
CA MET A 1 -83.00 64.25 34.39
C MET A 1 -81.66 63.73 33.88
N ALA A 2 -81.65 62.49 33.39
CA ALA A 2 -80.70 61.85 32.47
C ALA A 2 -79.18 61.73 32.82
N LEU A 3 -78.80 60.47 33.10
CA LEU A 3 -77.60 59.71 32.70
C LEU A 3 -76.62 60.33 31.68
N LEU A 4 -75.31 60.15 31.93
CA LEU A 4 -74.38 59.52 30.96
C LEU A 4 -73.03 59.13 31.61
N ARG A 5 -72.72 57.82 31.61
CA ARG A 5 -71.39 57.23 31.88
C ARG A 5 -70.56 57.32 30.60
N ALA A 6 -69.29 57.73 30.69
CA ALA A 6 -68.29 57.49 29.67
C ALA A 6 -67.05 56.86 30.32
N SER A 7 -66.76 55.62 29.92
CA SER A 7 -65.59 54.84 30.32
C SER A 7 -64.50 55.04 29.26
N LEU A 8 -63.32 55.53 29.65
CA LEU A 8 -62.13 55.54 28.78
C LEU A 8 -61.13 54.49 29.25
N MET A 9 -60.96 53.48 28.40
CA MET A 9 -60.01 52.37 28.52
C MET A 9 -58.56 52.87 28.53
N ALA A 10 -57.80 52.50 29.56
CA ALA A 10 -56.34 52.55 29.54
C ALA A 10 -55.80 51.42 28.64
N THR A 11 -54.96 51.76 27.66
CA THR A 11 -54.45 50.85 26.64
C THR A 11 -53.37 49.87 27.16
N PRO A 12 -53.29 48.61 26.68
CA PRO A 12 -52.52 47.52 27.28
C PRO A 12 -51.03 47.48 26.85
N LYS A 13 -50.41 48.64 26.55
CA LYS A 13 -49.04 48.67 25.99
C LYS A 13 -47.93 48.43 27.02
N ARG A 14 -48.12 48.82 28.29
CA ARG A 14 -47.08 48.67 29.35
C ARG A 14 -46.96 47.25 29.91
N ALA A 15 -48.02 46.45 29.86
CA ALA A 15 -47.99 45.05 30.30
C ALA A 15 -47.13 44.20 29.35
N ARG A 16 -47.31 44.34 28.03
CA ARG A 16 -46.60 43.54 27.02
C ARG A 16 -45.08 43.67 27.09
N LEU A 17 -44.56 44.86 27.41
CA LEU A 17 -43.12 45.09 27.49
C LEU A 17 -42.48 44.39 28.69
N ARG A 18 -43.18 44.31 29.83
CA ARG A 18 -42.70 43.58 31.02
C ARG A 18 -42.64 42.06 30.80
N TRP A 19 -43.62 41.51 30.10
CA TRP A 19 -43.62 40.09 29.74
C TRP A 19 -42.49 39.75 28.77
N LEU A 20 -42.20 40.62 27.80
CA LEU A 20 -41.06 40.48 26.89
C LEU A 20 -39.71 40.50 27.62
N SER A 21 -39.51 41.41 28.59
CA SER A 21 -38.28 41.46 29.38
C SER A 21 -38.10 40.24 30.29
N LEU A 22 -39.18 39.74 30.90
CA LEU A 22 -39.16 38.53 31.73
C LEU A 22 -38.88 37.27 30.88
N LEU A 23 -39.43 37.18 29.67
CA LEU A 23 -39.13 36.09 28.74
C LEU A 23 -37.67 36.12 28.27
N LEU A 24 -37.12 37.31 27.98
CA LEU A 24 -35.72 37.45 27.59
C LEU A 24 -34.78 37.05 28.74
N CYS A 25 -35.05 37.49 29.98
CA CYS A 25 -34.25 37.09 31.14
C CYS A 25 -34.36 35.59 31.45
N ALA A 26 -35.52 34.97 31.22
CA ALA A 26 -35.69 33.52 31.37
C ALA A 26 -34.90 32.72 30.31
N LEU A 27 -34.74 33.27 29.10
CA LEU A 27 -33.91 32.68 28.04
C LEU A 27 -32.41 32.72 28.35
N PHE A 28 -31.93 33.71 29.11
CA PHE A 28 -30.52 33.80 29.54
C PHE A 28 -30.18 32.94 30.77
N LEU A 29 -31.18 32.39 31.47
CA LEU A 29 -31.00 31.51 32.64
C LEU A 29 -31.11 30.03 32.30
N LEU A 30 -31.33 29.66 31.02
CA LEU A 30 -31.27 28.28 30.58
C LEU A 30 -29.81 27.80 30.60
N PRO A 31 -29.46 26.76 31.39
CA PRO A 31 -28.13 26.17 31.30
C PRO A 31 -27.94 25.63 29.89
N ILE A 32 -27.02 26.23 29.15
CA ILE A 32 -26.53 25.69 27.89
C ILE A 32 -25.74 24.44 28.29
N ALA A 33 -26.37 23.28 28.28
CA ALA A 33 -25.64 22.03 28.33
C ALA A 33 -24.66 22.05 27.14
N PRO A 34 -23.36 21.83 27.35
CA PRO A 34 -22.44 21.68 26.22
C PRO A 34 -23.02 20.56 25.36
N ALA A 35 -23.31 20.87 24.10
CA ALA A 35 -23.61 19.84 23.12
C ALA A 35 -22.37 18.95 23.06
N GLN A 36 -22.39 17.79 23.71
CA GLN A 36 -21.44 16.73 23.43
C GLN A 36 -21.71 16.33 21.98
N SER A 37 -20.94 16.89 21.04
CA SER A 37 -20.79 16.24 19.76
C SER A 37 -20.13 14.90 20.08
N ASN A 38 -20.87 13.79 19.98
CA ASN A 38 -20.24 12.48 19.98
C ASN A 38 -19.07 12.55 19.00
N GLU A 39 -17.85 12.24 19.48
CA GLU A 39 -16.69 12.20 18.59
C GLU A 39 -17.06 11.36 17.37
N PRO A 40 -16.73 11.83 16.16
CA PRO A 40 -17.18 11.16 14.97
C PRO A 40 -16.55 9.77 14.87
N TYR A 41 -17.31 8.80 14.35
CA TYR A 41 -16.89 7.41 14.18
C TYR A 41 -15.93 7.32 13.00
N ARG A 42 -14.73 7.88 13.15
CA ARG A 42 -13.79 8.07 12.04
C ARG A 42 -12.50 7.33 12.26
N ILE A 43 -11.94 6.85 11.15
CA ILE A 43 -10.61 6.29 11.06
C ILE A 43 -9.92 6.94 9.86
N THR A 44 -8.67 7.36 10.05
CA THR A 44 -7.78 7.80 8.98
C THR A 44 -6.82 6.68 8.65
N VAL A 45 -6.79 6.31 7.38
CA VAL A 45 -5.95 5.24 6.85
C VAL A 45 -5.03 5.76 5.76
N MET A 46 -3.91 5.08 5.55
CA MET A 46 -2.95 5.42 4.51
C MET A 46 -2.46 4.17 3.78
N SER A 47 -2.33 4.24 2.46
CA SER A 47 -1.55 3.27 1.66
C SER A 47 -0.23 3.90 1.24
N ARG A 48 0.87 3.15 1.38
CA ARG A 48 2.20 3.60 0.99
C ARG A 48 3.06 2.44 0.49
N ASN A 49 3.25 2.35 -0.83
CA ASN A 49 4.39 1.62 -1.39
C ASN A 49 5.68 2.40 -1.09
N ILE A 50 6.64 1.76 -0.40
CA ILE A 50 7.87 2.40 0.09
C ILE A 50 9.09 2.14 -0.81
N TYR A 51 8.89 1.46 -1.94
CA TYR A 51 9.88 1.14 -2.95
C TYR A 51 11.06 0.28 -2.45
N LEU A 52 11.20 -0.91 -3.02
CA LEU A 52 12.27 -1.88 -2.75
C LEU A 52 13.67 -1.33 -3.06
N GLY A 53 13.75 -0.23 -3.80
CA GLY A 53 14.96 0.55 -4.01
C GLY A 53 15.68 0.31 -5.34
N ALA A 54 15.14 -0.55 -6.20
CA ALA A 54 15.71 -0.87 -7.50
C ALA A 54 14.63 -1.22 -8.55
N ASP A 55 14.98 -1.07 -9.82
CA ASP A 55 14.16 -1.42 -10.98
C ASP A 55 14.25 -2.92 -11.26
N VAL A 56 13.18 -3.64 -10.94
CA VAL A 56 13.13 -5.09 -11.17
C VAL A 56 13.10 -5.40 -12.66
N GLY A 57 12.45 -4.59 -13.50
CA GLY A 57 12.36 -4.83 -14.95
C GLY A 57 13.75 -4.90 -15.60
N VAL A 58 14.61 -3.92 -15.28
CA VAL A 58 16.01 -3.91 -15.77
C VAL A 58 16.80 -5.11 -15.25
N ALA A 59 16.56 -5.55 -14.01
CA ALA A 59 17.21 -6.74 -13.47
C ALA A 59 16.78 -8.02 -14.21
N LEU A 60 15.54 -8.10 -14.68
CA LEU A 60 15.03 -9.23 -15.47
C LEU A 60 15.67 -9.31 -16.85
N ASP A 61 15.91 -8.16 -17.50
CA ASP A 61 16.60 -8.10 -18.80
C ASP A 61 18.05 -8.64 -18.75
N LEU A 62 18.65 -8.70 -17.56
CA LEU A 62 19.99 -9.24 -17.36
C LEU A 62 20.03 -10.77 -17.22
N ILE A 63 18.88 -11.44 -17.13
CA ILE A 63 18.78 -12.90 -17.04
C ILE A 63 19.20 -13.54 -18.39
N PRO A 64 20.00 -14.63 -18.40
CA PRO A 64 20.33 -15.52 -17.28
C PRO A 64 21.54 -15.14 -16.43
N ASN A 65 22.13 -13.95 -16.60
CA ASN A 65 23.25 -13.48 -15.78
C ASN A 65 22.78 -12.98 -14.41
N LEU A 66 22.39 -13.92 -13.54
CA LEU A 66 21.90 -13.64 -12.19
C LEU A 66 22.88 -12.80 -11.33
N PRO A 67 24.22 -12.97 -11.39
CA PRO A 67 25.12 -12.10 -10.65
C PRO A 67 25.07 -10.65 -11.13
N ALA A 68 24.95 -10.41 -12.44
CA ALA A 68 24.80 -9.05 -12.96
C ALA A 68 23.47 -8.42 -12.53
N ALA A 69 22.37 -9.19 -12.57
CA ALA A 69 21.06 -8.75 -12.08
C ALA A 69 21.11 -8.39 -10.58
N ALA A 70 21.73 -9.26 -9.76
CA ALA A 70 21.89 -9.04 -8.33
C ALA A 70 22.76 -7.80 -8.02
N GLN A 71 23.89 -7.65 -8.72
CA GLN A 71 24.76 -6.48 -8.57
C GLN A 71 24.03 -5.19 -8.95
N PHE A 72 23.32 -5.18 -10.09
CA PHE A 72 22.54 -4.02 -10.53
C PHE A 72 21.53 -3.57 -9.48
N MET A 73 20.72 -4.51 -8.97
CA MET A 73 19.72 -4.17 -7.96
C MET A 73 20.37 -3.69 -6.65
N TRP A 74 21.45 -4.33 -6.21
CA TRP A 74 22.19 -3.92 -5.02
C TRP A 74 22.74 -2.50 -5.12
N ASP A 75 23.37 -2.18 -6.26
CA ASP A 75 23.97 -0.88 -6.50
C ASP A 75 22.90 0.22 -6.54
N GLN A 76 21.75 -0.06 -7.15
CA GLN A 76 20.65 0.91 -7.20
C GLN A 76 19.98 1.09 -5.84
N MET A 77 19.78 0.01 -5.09
CA MET A 77 19.28 0.07 -3.71
C MET A 77 20.19 0.91 -2.81
N LYS A 78 21.51 0.75 -2.91
CA LYS A 78 22.46 1.60 -2.19
C LYS A 78 22.36 3.06 -2.60
N GLN A 79 22.20 3.33 -3.89
CA GLN A 79 22.07 4.69 -4.40
C GLN A 79 20.78 5.38 -3.92
N THR A 80 19.66 4.66 -3.86
CA THR A 80 18.38 5.22 -3.37
C THR A 80 18.33 5.38 -1.85
N ASN A 81 19.24 4.72 -1.11
CA ASN A 81 19.55 4.94 0.31
C ASN A 81 18.29 5.06 1.20
N PHE A 82 17.62 3.94 1.46
CA PHE A 82 16.37 3.92 2.22
C PHE A 82 16.48 4.61 3.60
N ARG A 83 17.61 4.47 4.31
CA ARG A 83 17.83 5.15 5.60
C ARG A 83 17.70 6.68 5.50
N ALA A 84 18.13 7.27 4.39
CA ALA A 84 17.93 8.70 4.13
C ALA A 84 16.49 9.04 3.70
N ARG A 85 15.77 8.09 3.08
CA ARG A 85 14.36 8.23 2.66
C ARG A 85 13.38 8.09 3.81
N ALA A 86 13.66 7.21 4.78
CA ALA A 86 12.74 6.87 5.86
C ALA A 86 12.24 8.09 6.67
N PRO A 87 13.08 9.08 7.06
CA PRO A 87 12.59 10.31 7.69
C PRO A 87 11.65 11.15 6.83
N LYS A 88 11.77 11.07 5.50
CA LYS A 88 10.93 11.80 4.56
C LYS A 88 9.56 11.14 4.43
N LEU A 89 9.53 9.81 4.31
CA LEU A 89 8.30 9.02 4.38
C LEU A 89 7.59 9.21 5.73
N ALA A 90 8.33 9.21 6.84
CA ALA A 90 7.78 9.47 8.16
C ALA A 90 7.12 10.87 8.23
N ASN A 91 7.78 11.91 7.73
CA ASN A 91 7.20 13.25 7.71
C ASN A 91 5.91 13.32 6.87
N GLU A 92 5.81 12.59 5.75
CA GLU A 92 4.55 12.47 4.99
C GLU A 92 3.46 11.82 5.84
N ILE A 93 3.77 10.71 6.52
CA ILE A 93 2.85 9.99 7.41
C ILE A 93 2.32 10.91 8.52
N LEU A 94 3.19 11.68 9.15
CA LEU A 94 2.86 12.53 10.29
C LEU A 94 1.95 13.71 9.95
N GLN A 95 1.80 14.09 8.67
CA GLN A 95 0.90 15.18 8.28
C GLN A 95 -0.57 14.86 8.54
N ASP A 96 -0.97 13.61 8.33
CA ASP A 96 -2.34 13.15 8.54
C ASP A 96 -2.49 12.26 9.76
N ARG A 97 -1.36 11.78 10.31
CA ARG A 97 -1.32 10.92 11.50
C ARG A 97 -2.32 9.77 11.36
N PRO A 98 -2.31 8.94 10.30
CA PRO A 98 -3.29 7.86 10.15
C PRO A 98 -3.26 6.90 11.34
N GLU A 99 -4.40 6.37 11.77
CA GLU A 99 -4.47 5.31 12.78
C GLU A 99 -3.83 4.01 12.25
N ILE A 100 -4.06 3.68 10.98
CA ILE A 100 -3.52 2.48 10.31
C ILE A 100 -2.88 2.85 8.98
N ILE A 101 -1.73 2.23 8.68
CA ILE A 101 -1.00 2.38 7.41
C ILE A 101 -0.80 1.00 6.80
N GLY A 102 -1.23 0.78 5.56
CA GLY A 102 -0.72 -0.34 4.76
C GLY A 102 0.56 0.06 4.06
N ILE A 103 1.61 -0.68 4.37
CA ILE A 103 2.91 -0.56 3.73
C ILE A 103 3.03 -1.67 2.69
N GLN A 104 3.40 -1.29 1.47
CA GLN A 104 3.77 -2.22 0.40
C GLN A 104 5.26 -2.11 0.11
N GLU A 105 5.85 -3.20 -0.35
CA GLU A 105 7.30 -3.31 -0.62
C GLU A 105 8.20 -3.13 0.62
N ALA A 106 7.73 -3.58 1.79
CA ALA A 106 8.56 -3.71 2.98
C ALA A 106 9.67 -4.73 2.73
N THR A 107 10.85 -4.23 2.36
CA THR A 107 11.95 -5.05 1.84
C THR A 107 13.05 -5.22 2.90
N SER A 108 13.44 -6.48 3.12
CA SER A 108 14.61 -6.88 3.90
C SER A 108 15.67 -7.45 2.95
N TRP A 109 16.81 -6.77 2.84
CA TRP A 109 17.96 -7.20 2.04
C TRP A 109 18.89 -8.05 2.88
N ARG A 110 19.19 -9.24 2.38
CA ARG A 110 19.86 -10.28 3.17
C ARG A 110 20.97 -10.91 2.37
N CYS A 111 22.12 -11.12 3.01
CA CYS A 111 23.31 -11.65 2.34
C CYS A 111 23.94 -12.77 3.15
N LYS A 112 24.69 -13.62 2.47
CA LYS A 112 25.49 -14.67 3.09
C LYS A 112 26.87 -14.78 2.46
N LYS A 113 27.85 -15.08 3.30
CA LYS A 113 29.26 -15.19 2.94
C LYS A 113 29.52 -16.34 1.96
N ASP A 114 28.99 -17.52 2.25
CA ASP A 114 29.17 -18.75 1.48
C ASP A 114 27.98 -19.71 1.69
N PHE A 115 28.10 -20.96 1.23
CA PHE A 115 27.02 -21.95 1.29
C PHE A 115 26.67 -22.41 2.70
N PHE A 116 27.63 -22.38 3.63
CA PHE A 116 27.46 -22.92 4.99
C PHE A 116 27.23 -21.82 6.03
N SER A 117 27.43 -20.56 5.65
CA SER A 117 27.20 -19.41 6.51
C SER A 117 25.70 -19.10 6.65
N PRO A 118 25.25 -18.68 7.84
CA PRO A 118 23.89 -18.16 8.02
C PRO A 118 23.68 -16.89 7.19
N GLU A 119 22.43 -16.64 6.85
CA GLU A 119 22.03 -15.39 6.18
C GLU A 119 21.93 -14.25 7.21
N VAL A 120 22.49 -13.09 6.84
CA VAL A 120 22.51 -11.88 7.66
C VAL A 120 21.64 -10.83 6.99
N GLU A 121 20.72 -10.23 7.75
CA GLU A 121 19.95 -9.07 7.30
C GLU A 121 20.84 -7.83 7.32
N ILE A 122 20.97 -7.18 6.17
CA ILE A 122 21.85 -6.01 5.97
C ILE A 122 21.04 -4.71 6.06
N TYR A 123 19.86 -4.69 5.43
CA TYR A 123 18.94 -3.56 5.45
C TYR A 123 17.51 -4.05 5.67
N ASN A 124 16.74 -3.31 6.48
CA ASN A 124 15.34 -3.60 6.75
C ASN A 124 14.54 -2.30 6.69
N PHE A 125 13.81 -2.12 5.59
CA PHE A 125 13.16 -0.85 5.29
C PHE A 125 11.96 -0.57 6.21
N LEU A 126 11.27 -1.62 6.65
CA LEU A 126 10.13 -1.45 7.55
C LEU A 126 10.60 -0.99 8.93
N ASP A 127 11.67 -1.60 9.45
CA ASP A 127 12.26 -1.20 10.74
C ASP A 127 12.85 0.21 10.68
N ASP A 128 13.53 0.57 9.59
CA ASP A 128 14.03 1.93 9.37
C ASP A 128 12.88 2.97 9.34
N LEU A 129 11.74 2.64 8.71
CA LEU A 129 10.56 3.50 8.69
C LEU A 129 9.90 3.63 10.07
N ILE A 130 9.74 2.52 10.80
CA ILE A 130 9.20 2.53 12.17
C ILE A 130 10.08 3.37 13.09
N ALA A 131 11.41 3.22 13.00
CA ALA A 131 12.35 4.03 13.76
C ALA A 131 12.27 5.52 13.39
N ALA A 132 12.09 5.83 12.10
CA ALA A 132 11.95 7.20 11.61
C ALA A 132 10.66 7.87 12.11
N THR A 133 9.51 7.18 12.09
CA THR A 133 8.24 7.72 12.62
C THR A 133 8.33 8.01 14.12
N LYS A 134 8.91 7.07 14.90
CA LYS A 134 9.20 7.28 16.32
C LYS A 134 10.10 8.49 16.55
N SER A 135 11.17 8.63 15.78
CA SER A 135 12.10 9.77 15.89
C SER A 135 11.46 11.10 15.51
N ALA A 136 10.46 11.08 14.61
CA ALA A 136 9.69 12.26 14.22
C ALA A 136 8.57 12.62 15.22
N GLY A 137 8.36 11.82 16.27
CA GLY A 137 7.42 12.12 17.36
C GLY A 137 6.06 11.41 17.27
N LEU A 138 5.90 10.44 16.37
CA LEU A 138 4.69 9.60 16.30
C LEU A 138 5.06 8.15 16.05
N SER A 139 4.94 7.30 17.06
CA SER A 139 5.37 5.91 16.97
C SER A 139 4.30 5.02 16.32
N TYR A 140 4.75 4.09 15.50
CA TYR A 140 3.93 3.05 14.88
C TYR A 140 4.55 1.68 15.16
N SER A 141 3.71 0.66 15.21
CA SER A 141 4.12 -0.74 15.34
C SER A 141 3.36 -1.59 14.33
N ILE A 142 3.89 -2.77 13.97
CA ILE A 142 3.12 -3.75 13.18
C ILE A 142 1.91 -4.19 14.00
N ALA A 143 0.72 -4.12 13.41
CA ALA A 143 -0.50 -4.58 14.04
C ALA A 143 -0.37 -6.06 14.44
N THR A 144 -0.61 -6.34 15.72
CA THR A 144 -0.34 -7.65 16.33
C THR A 144 -1.48 -8.02 17.25
N SER A 145 -1.95 -9.26 17.17
CA SER A 145 -2.90 -9.84 18.12
C SER A 145 -2.63 -11.33 18.26
N ASN A 146 -2.73 -11.85 19.50
CA ASN A 146 -2.55 -13.28 19.81
C ASN A 146 -1.25 -13.90 19.24
N GLY A 147 -0.15 -13.15 19.21
CA GLY A 147 1.14 -13.59 18.67
C GLY A 147 1.26 -13.59 17.14
N VAL A 148 0.19 -13.23 16.43
CA VAL A 148 0.18 -13.06 14.97
C VAL A 148 0.48 -11.59 14.64
N LYS A 149 1.28 -11.36 13.60
CA LYS A 149 1.54 -10.04 13.02
C LYS A 149 0.78 -9.91 11.70
N ALA A 150 0.18 -8.76 11.43
CA ALA A 150 -0.33 -8.38 10.11
C ALA A 150 0.84 -8.02 9.19
N PHE A 151 1.57 -9.03 8.78
CA PHE A 151 2.73 -8.95 7.90
C PHE A 151 2.73 -10.19 6.99
N ASN A 152 2.44 -9.96 5.71
CA ASN A 152 2.48 -10.98 4.68
C ASN A 152 3.82 -10.88 3.94
N PRO A 153 4.75 -11.84 4.11
CA PRO A 153 5.92 -11.91 3.25
C PRO A 153 5.48 -12.43 1.88
N GLY A 154 5.47 -11.57 0.86
CA GLY A 154 5.08 -11.94 -0.50
C GLY A 154 6.09 -12.93 -1.11
N TYR A 155 7.10 -12.42 -1.79
CA TYR A 155 8.14 -13.25 -2.40
C TYR A 155 9.54 -12.97 -1.85
N SER A 156 10.46 -13.86 -2.17
CA SER A 156 11.86 -13.71 -1.81
C SER A 156 12.75 -14.14 -2.95
N ILE A 157 13.81 -13.38 -3.21
CA ILE A 157 14.95 -13.87 -3.98
C ILE A 157 15.97 -14.37 -2.97
N ALA A 158 16.29 -15.67 -3.03
CA ALA A 158 17.23 -16.26 -2.10
C ALA A 158 18.67 -15.80 -2.38
N ALA A 159 19.46 -15.60 -1.33
CA ALA A 159 20.90 -15.45 -1.44
C ALA A 159 21.53 -16.81 -1.80
N ILE A 160 21.79 -17.04 -3.09
CA ILE A 160 22.39 -18.28 -3.62
C ILE A 160 23.87 -18.02 -3.96
N PRO A 161 24.84 -18.72 -3.34
CA PRO A 161 26.27 -18.56 -3.61
C PRO A 161 26.55 -18.73 -5.09
N TYR A 162 27.45 -17.91 -5.61
CA TYR A 162 27.80 -17.79 -7.03
C TYR A 162 26.70 -17.26 -7.95
N LEU A 163 25.42 -17.61 -7.76
CA LEU A 163 24.33 -17.15 -8.64
C LEU A 163 23.87 -15.72 -8.35
N THR A 164 23.92 -15.28 -7.10
CA THR A 164 23.46 -13.94 -6.68
C THR A 164 24.60 -13.14 -6.06
N LYS A 165 25.81 -13.36 -6.57
CA LYS A 165 27.04 -12.78 -6.02
C LYS A 165 27.06 -11.28 -6.31
N VAL A 166 27.25 -10.50 -5.25
CA VAL A 166 27.42 -9.04 -5.23
C VAL A 166 28.80 -8.72 -4.69
N VAL A 167 29.44 -7.67 -5.21
CA VAL A 167 30.70 -7.10 -4.75
C VAL A 167 30.41 -5.74 -4.13
N ASP A 168 30.70 -5.60 -2.84
CA ASP A 168 30.57 -4.36 -2.08
C ASP A 168 31.51 -4.40 -0.86
N PRO A 169 32.80 -4.09 -1.05
CA PRO A 169 33.80 -4.17 0.01
C PRO A 169 33.47 -3.31 1.24
N GLU A 170 32.79 -2.18 1.04
CA GLU A 170 32.41 -1.25 2.10
C GLU A 170 31.44 -1.91 3.10
N VAL A 171 30.45 -2.64 2.56
CA VAL A 171 29.44 -3.32 3.39
C VAL A 171 29.93 -4.69 3.85
N PHE A 172 30.61 -5.45 2.99
CA PHE A 172 30.88 -6.86 3.24
C PHE A 172 32.17 -7.12 4.03
N ASN A 173 33.19 -6.27 3.96
CA ASN A 173 34.40 -6.51 4.77
C ASN A 173 34.13 -6.46 6.28
N PRO A 174 33.37 -5.48 6.82
CA PRO A 174 33.04 -5.45 8.25
C PRO A 174 32.19 -6.64 8.73
N ILE A 175 31.39 -7.24 7.85
CA ILE A 175 30.41 -8.28 8.21
C ILE A 175 30.94 -9.69 7.95
N PHE A 176 31.58 -9.90 6.80
CA PHE A 176 31.99 -11.21 6.29
C PHE A 176 33.51 -11.38 6.18
N GLY A 177 34.28 -10.29 6.25
CA GLY A 177 35.73 -10.28 6.05
C GLY A 177 36.15 -10.58 4.61
N GLN A 178 35.32 -10.23 3.63
CA GLN A 178 35.59 -10.39 2.19
C GLN A 178 34.80 -9.37 1.35
N ASP A 179 35.28 -9.11 0.14
CA ASP A 179 34.75 -8.06 -0.75
C ASP A 179 33.38 -8.38 -1.38
N SER A 180 32.89 -9.61 -1.25
CA SER A 180 31.70 -10.07 -1.95
C SER A 180 30.85 -11.03 -1.12
N ALA A 181 29.54 -11.05 -1.35
CA ALA A 181 28.61 -11.98 -0.71
C ALA A 181 27.52 -12.39 -1.71
N ALA A 182 26.82 -13.49 -1.45
CA ALA A 182 25.57 -13.74 -2.16
C ALA A 182 24.45 -12.97 -1.48
N CYS A 183 23.64 -12.25 -2.24
CA CYS A 183 22.60 -11.39 -1.69
C CYS A 183 21.25 -11.68 -2.33
N GLY A 184 20.21 -11.46 -1.55
CA GLY A 184 18.82 -11.58 -1.94
C GLY A 184 17.97 -10.65 -1.09
N PHE A 185 16.66 -10.82 -1.17
CA PHE A 185 15.74 -10.06 -0.34
C PHE A 185 14.45 -10.83 -0.08
N VAL A 186 13.77 -10.44 1.00
CA VAL A 186 12.37 -10.75 1.25
C VAL A 186 11.60 -9.45 1.11
N ILE A 187 10.53 -9.47 0.34
CA ILE A 187 9.61 -8.34 0.19
C ILE A 187 8.23 -8.73 0.71
N GLY A 188 7.61 -7.83 1.47
CA GLY A 188 6.30 -8.09 2.05
C GLY A 188 5.47 -6.83 2.21
N ASP A 189 4.26 -7.04 2.72
CA ASP A 189 3.28 -6.00 2.99
C ASP A 189 2.87 -6.06 4.46
N ALA A 190 2.68 -4.90 5.10
CA ALA A 190 2.43 -4.80 6.53
C ALA A 190 1.28 -3.84 6.84
N LEU A 191 0.50 -4.12 7.87
CA LEU A 191 -0.32 -3.10 8.52
C LEU A 191 0.43 -2.56 9.73
N LEU A 192 0.76 -1.27 9.68
CA LEU A 192 1.23 -0.53 10.85
C LEU A 192 0.03 0.13 11.54
N VAL A 193 0.05 0.14 12.87
CA VAL A 193 -0.91 0.84 13.72
C VAL A 193 -0.17 1.86 14.59
N ARG A 194 -0.77 3.04 14.76
CA ARG A 194 -0.23 4.10 15.60
C ARG A 194 -0.25 3.67 17.08
N ASP A 195 0.84 3.88 17.79
CA ASP A 195 1.08 3.25 19.10
C ASP A 195 0.09 3.65 20.19
N ASP A 196 -0.46 4.87 20.12
CA ASP A 196 -1.46 5.41 21.05
C ASP A 196 -2.85 4.78 20.88
N VAL A 197 -3.12 4.14 19.73
CA VAL A 197 -4.37 3.44 19.41
C VAL A 197 -4.17 1.97 19.08
N LYS A 198 -3.00 1.39 19.38
CA LYS A 198 -2.75 -0.03 19.09
C LYS A 198 -3.61 -0.99 19.92
N SER A 199 -4.10 -0.55 21.08
CA SER A 199 -5.01 -1.33 21.94
C SER A 199 -6.40 -1.56 21.31
N GLN A 200 -6.68 -0.90 20.19
CA GLN A 200 -7.93 -0.98 19.45
C GLN A 200 -7.89 -2.09 18.40
N ILE A 201 -6.72 -2.68 18.16
CA ILE A 201 -6.59 -3.91 17.36
C ILE A 201 -7.23 -5.07 18.14
N ILE A 202 -8.18 -5.75 17.50
CA ILE A 202 -8.88 -6.89 18.09
C ILE A 202 -8.20 -8.19 17.66
N GLN A 203 -8.10 -8.39 16.35
CA GLN A 203 -7.50 -9.57 15.74
C GLN A 203 -6.83 -9.19 14.43
N VAL A 204 -5.89 -10.03 14.00
CA VAL A 204 -5.12 -9.83 12.78
C VAL A 204 -4.92 -11.16 12.08
N GLY A 205 -4.68 -11.13 10.78
CA GLY A 205 -4.36 -12.30 10.00
C GLY A 205 -3.68 -11.96 8.68
N ASN A 206 -3.27 -13.02 7.98
CA ASN A 206 -2.67 -12.94 6.66
C ASN A 206 -3.25 -14.06 5.79
N SER A 207 -3.37 -13.81 4.49
CA SER A 207 -3.76 -14.80 3.51
C SER A 207 -2.94 -14.63 2.22
N GLU A 208 -2.97 -15.64 1.37
CA GLU A 208 -2.20 -15.71 0.11
C GLU A 208 -3.15 -15.81 -1.07
N TYR A 209 -2.75 -15.27 -2.22
CA TYR A 209 -3.45 -15.56 -3.46
C TYR A 209 -3.01 -16.90 -4.05
N GLU A 210 -3.95 -17.63 -4.65
CA GLU A 210 -3.67 -18.87 -5.37
C GLU A 210 -2.83 -18.59 -6.63
N ALA A 211 -3.14 -17.49 -7.31
CA ALA A 211 -2.40 -17.04 -8.47
C ALA A 211 -1.00 -16.56 -8.08
N SER A 212 0.00 -17.10 -8.79
CA SER A 212 1.41 -16.84 -8.57
C SER A 212 2.13 -16.76 -9.90
N TYR A 213 3.15 -15.92 -10.00
CA TYR A 213 3.93 -15.75 -11.22
C TYR A 213 5.28 -16.44 -11.09
N SER A 214 5.84 -16.99 -12.18
CA SER A 214 7.16 -17.63 -12.16
C SER A 214 8.06 -17.03 -13.23
N ILE A 215 9.04 -16.24 -12.79
CA ILE A 215 10.03 -15.62 -13.69
C ILE A 215 11.00 -16.69 -14.21
N ILE A 216 11.60 -17.43 -13.28
CA ILE A 216 12.36 -18.64 -13.57
C ILE A 216 11.59 -19.77 -12.89
N PRO A 217 11.08 -20.76 -13.65
CA PRO A 217 10.33 -21.87 -13.07
C PRO A 217 11.07 -22.44 -11.87
N VAL A 218 10.36 -22.60 -10.75
CA VAL A 218 10.87 -23.16 -9.49
C VAL A 218 11.81 -22.24 -8.69
N LEU A 219 12.69 -21.48 -9.35
CA LEU A 219 13.73 -20.66 -8.68
C LEU A 219 13.23 -19.28 -8.23
N MET A 220 12.34 -18.65 -9.01
CA MET A 220 11.88 -17.29 -8.79
C MET A 220 10.36 -17.22 -8.98
N LYS A 221 9.65 -17.77 -8.00
CA LYS A 221 8.19 -17.75 -7.94
C LYS A 221 7.72 -16.61 -7.04
N ILE A 222 6.93 -15.73 -7.61
CA ILE A 222 6.33 -14.59 -6.94
C ILE A 222 5.00 -15.01 -6.35
N TYR A 223 4.90 -14.88 -5.03
CA TYR A 223 3.65 -14.99 -4.29
C TYR A 223 3.23 -13.60 -3.85
N ARG A 224 1.91 -13.39 -3.84
CA ARG A 224 1.25 -12.20 -3.32
C ARG A 224 0.15 -12.64 -2.37
N GLY A 225 -0.25 -11.74 -1.50
CA GLY A 225 -1.29 -12.00 -0.52
C GLY A 225 -1.81 -10.69 0.06
N TYR A 226 -2.49 -10.80 1.19
CA TYR A 226 -2.96 -9.65 1.93
C TYR A 226 -2.80 -9.88 3.44
N SER A 227 -2.63 -8.78 4.17
CA SER A 227 -2.71 -8.76 5.63
C SER A 227 -3.94 -7.99 6.06
N TRP A 228 -4.56 -8.38 7.15
CA TRP A 228 -5.76 -7.72 7.64
C TRP A 228 -5.73 -7.55 9.16
N ALA A 229 -6.43 -6.53 9.65
CA ALA A 229 -6.60 -6.23 11.06
C ALA A 229 -8.01 -5.70 11.32
N ASP A 230 -8.66 -6.22 12.36
CA ASP A 230 -9.91 -5.66 12.86
C ASP A 230 -9.58 -4.59 13.89
N PHE A 231 -10.10 -3.38 13.66
CA PHE A 231 -9.82 -2.19 14.44
C PHE A 231 -11.10 -1.58 15.00
N LYS A 232 -11.09 -1.30 16.31
CA LYS A 232 -12.24 -0.75 17.03
C LYS A 232 -12.23 0.78 17.05
N VAL A 233 -13.32 1.38 16.57
CA VAL A 233 -13.61 2.81 16.67
C VAL A 233 -14.88 2.98 17.49
N GLN A 234 -14.74 3.33 18.76
CA GLN A 234 -15.83 3.36 19.73
C GLN A 234 -16.59 2.02 19.77
N ASP A 235 -17.88 1.98 19.43
CA ASP A 235 -18.69 0.76 19.37
C ASP A 235 -18.77 0.10 17.96
N SER A 236 -18.02 0.64 17.00
CA SER A 236 -17.92 0.12 15.63
C SER A 236 -16.58 -0.62 15.43
N VAL A 237 -16.60 -1.69 14.63
CA VAL A 237 -15.39 -2.44 14.26
C VAL A 237 -15.26 -2.44 12.73
N VAL A 238 -14.07 -2.14 12.22
CA VAL A 238 -13.75 -2.15 10.80
C VAL A 238 -12.62 -3.12 10.53
N ARG A 239 -12.71 -3.89 9.44
CA ARG A 239 -11.61 -4.72 8.95
C ARG A 239 -10.81 -3.91 7.93
N VAL A 240 -9.56 -3.64 8.27
CA VAL A 240 -8.61 -2.95 7.38
C VAL A 240 -7.68 -3.98 6.74
N ILE A 241 -7.54 -3.94 5.43
CA ILE A 241 -6.82 -4.92 4.62
C ILE A 241 -5.77 -4.18 3.79
N THR A 242 -4.52 -4.66 3.82
CA THR A 242 -3.46 -4.21 2.92
C THR A 242 -3.10 -5.31 1.92
N THR A 243 -2.91 -4.94 0.65
CA THR A 243 -2.49 -5.88 -0.41
C THR A 243 -1.52 -5.21 -1.38
N HIS A 244 -0.68 -6.01 -2.03
CA HIS A 244 0.10 -5.61 -3.20
C HIS A 244 -0.11 -6.66 -4.29
N LEU A 245 -0.81 -6.30 -5.36
CA LEU A 245 -1.14 -7.23 -6.45
C LEU A 245 0.00 -7.35 -7.46
N GLU A 246 0.02 -8.44 -8.21
CA GLU A 246 1.12 -8.74 -9.14
C GLU A 246 1.14 -7.80 -10.35
N SER A 247 2.30 -7.17 -10.61
CA SER A 247 2.51 -6.27 -11.74
C SER A 247 2.85 -6.99 -13.04
N ILE A 248 3.48 -8.17 -12.96
CA ILE A 248 3.86 -8.92 -14.17
C ILE A 248 2.63 -9.59 -14.78
N TRP A 249 2.51 -9.44 -16.10
CA TRP A 249 1.43 -9.99 -16.90
C TRP A 249 2.00 -10.63 -18.16
N ASP A 250 1.24 -11.59 -18.71
CA ASP A 250 1.59 -12.25 -19.97
C ASP A 250 0.65 -11.81 -21.08
N GLU A 251 1.18 -11.65 -22.29
CA GLU A 251 0.36 -11.33 -23.47
C GLU A 251 -0.74 -12.36 -23.68
N ASN A 252 -1.93 -11.88 -24.03
CA ASN A 252 -3.12 -12.69 -24.26
C ASN A 252 -3.58 -13.58 -23.09
N ARG A 253 -3.20 -13.23 -21.85
CA ARG A 253 -3.72 -13.82 -20.61
C ARG A 253 -4.50 -12.79 -19.82
N ILE A 254 -5.27 -13.27 -18.84
CA ILE A 254 -5.84 -12.39 -17.82
C ILE A 254 -4.68 -11.91 -16.94
N PRO A 255 -4.52 -10.60 -16.69
CA PRO A 255 -3.48 -10.09 -15.80
C PRO A 255 -3.57 -10.70 -14.41
N ASN A 256 -2.42 -11.03 -13.81
CA ASN A 256 -2.37 -11.66 -12.49
C ASN A 256 -3.01 -10.77 -11.41
N SER A 257 -2.84 -9.45 -11.48
CA SER A 257 -3.52 -8.50 -10.59
C SER A 257 -5.05 -8.64 -10.63
N ALA A 258 -5.65 -8.83 -11.81
CA ALA A 258 -7.09 -9.02 -11.93
C ALA A 258 -7.56 -10.35 -11.32
N ILE A 259 -6.82 -11.44 -11.50
CA ILE A 259 -7.12 -12.75 -10.89
C ILE A 259 -7.05 -12.65 -9.36
N GLN A 260 -6.02 -12.00 -8.84
CA GLN A 260 -5.84 -11.81 -7.40
C GLN A 260 -6.93 -10.92 -6.79
N ALA A 261 -7.32 -9.84 -7.47
CA ALA A 261 -8.45 -9.01 -7.05
C ALA A 261 -9.78 -9.79 -7.04
N GLN A 262 -10.00 -10.68 -8.01
CA GLN A 262 -11.20 -11.55 -8.02
C GLN A 262 -11.22 -12.49 -6.81
N GLN A 263 -10.07 -13.05 -6.43
CA GLN A 263 -9.97 -13.85 -5.21
C GLN A 263 -10.23 -12.99 -3.96
N LEU A 264 -9.64 -11.79 -3.85
CA LEU A 264 -9.89 -10.89 -2.72
C LEU A 264 -11.38 -10.56 -2.59
N VAL A 265 -12.07 -10.29 -3.70
CA VAL A 265 -13.52 -10.09 -3.72
C VAL A 265 -14.28 -11.34 -3.26
N ALA A 266 -13.86 -12.52 -3.70
CA ALA A 266 -14.49 -13.78 -3.32
C ALA A 266 -14.32 -14.09 -1.83
N ASP A 267 -13.13 -13.86 -1.27
CA ASP A 267 -12.83 -14.03 0.15
C ASP A 267 -13.67 -13.09 1.03
N LEU A 268 -14.07 -11.92 0.50
CA LEU A 268 -14.81 -10.88 1.22
C LEU A 268 -16.31 -10.86 0.92
N LYS A 269 -16.83 -11.79 0.12
CA LYS A 269 -18.23 -11.75 -0.37
C LYS A 269 -19.28 -11.80 0.75
N ASP A 270 -18.96 -12.49 1.84
CA ASP A 270 -19.87 -12.73 2.97
C ASP A 270 -19.67 -11.74 4.13
N ALA A 271 -18.74 -10.79 3.98
CA ALA A 271 -18.44 -9.79 4.99
C ALA A 271 -19.60 -8.78 5.15
N LYS A 272 -20.02 -8.58 6.39
CA LYS A 272 -21.09 -7.68 6.82
C LYS A 272 -20.58 -6.50 7.61
N MET A 273 -19.40 -6.63 8.22
CA MET A 273 -18.74 -5.53 8.91
C MET A 273 -18.23 -4.48 7.90
N PRO A 274 -17.99 -3.22 8.36
CA PRO A 274 -17.25 -2.23 7.58
C PRO A 274 -15.90 -2.75 7.10
N LEU A 275 -15.60 -2.52 5.82
CA LEU A 275 -14.34 -2.91 5.17
C LEU A 275 -13.60 -1.68 4.65
N ILE A 276 -12.28 -1.68 4.85
CA ILE A 276 -11.34 -0.76 4.20
C ILE A 276 -10.24 -1.63 3.57
N ILE A 277 -10.04 -1.53 2.26
CA ILE A 277 -8.96 -2.21 1.54
C ILE A 277 -8.06 -1.13 0.97
N LEU A 278 -6.77 -1.23 1.20
CA LEU A 278 -5.79 -0.25 0.76
C LEU A 278 -4.56 -0.96 0.19
N GLY A 279 -3.92 -0.38 -0.80
CA GLY A 279 -2.76 -1.03 -1.38
C GLY A 279 -2.38 -0.57 -2.78
N ASP A 280 -1.35 -1.21 -3.29
CA ASP A 280 -0.92 -1.13 -4.69
C ASP A 280 -1.61 -2.26 -5.48
N PHE A 281 -2.55 -1.89 -6.34
CA PHE A 281 -3.32 -2.84 -7.13
C PHE A 281 -2.65 -3.18 -8.46
N ASN A 282 -1.55 -2.51 -8.83
CA ASN A 282 -0.90 -2.68 -10.11
C ASN A 282 -1.89 -2.74 -11.29
N ALA A 283 -2.88 -1.84 -11.25
CA ALA A 283 -3.91 -1.73 -12.27
C ALA A 283 -4.39 -0.28 -12.37
N ASP A 284 -4.07 0.37 -13.48
CA ASP A 284 -4.68 1.62 -13.86
C ASP A 284 -6.10 1.38 -14.36
N TYR A 285 -7.04 2.31 -14.12
CA TYR A 285 -8.43 2.17 -14.58
C TYR A 285 -8.56 1.97 -16.11
N ARG A 286 -7.53 2.34 -16.87
CA ARG A 286 -7.45 2.18 -18.33
C ARG A 286 -7.04 0.77 -18.75
N ASP A 287 -6.43 -0.02 -17.87
CA ASP A 287 -5.86 -1.29 -18.25
C ASP A 287 -6.96 -2.35 -18.50
N PRO A 288 -6.80 -3.29 -19.44
CA PRO A 288 -5.74 -3.31 -20.44
C PRO A 288 -5.86 -2.13 -21.42
N ARG A 289 -4.75 -1.48 -21.74
CA ARG A 289 -4.73 -0.31 -22.63
C ARG A 289 -4.99 -0.69 -24.07
N ARG A 290 -5.49 0.28 -24.86
CA ARG A 290 -5.51 0.10 -26.32
C ARG A 290 -4.07 0.06 -26.84
N VAL A 291 -3.84 -0.64 -27.94
CA VAL A 291 -2.51 -0.83 -28.55
C VAL A 291 -1.79 0.50 -28.81
N ASP A 292 -2.54 1.52 -29.25
CA ASP A 292 -1.98 2.82 -29.62
C ASP A 292 -1.98 3.85 -28.47
N ASP A 293 -2.51 3.48 -27.29
CA ASP A 293 -2.54 4.40 -26.14
C ASP A 293 -1.13 4.52 -25.53
N PRO A 294 -0.74 5.71 -25.01
CA PRO A 294 0.51 5.86 -24.30
C PRO A 294 0.64 4.89 -23.12
N ASN A 295 1.68 4.06 -23.15
CA ASN A 295 1.95 3.05 -22.13
C ASN A 295 3.39 3.07 -21.60
N PRO A 296 3.86 4.18 -21.00
CA PRO A 296 5.23 4.29 -20.51
C PRO A 296 5.52 3.39 -19.30
N GLY A 297 4.48 2.83 -18.67
CA GLY A 297 4.58 1.90 -17.56
C GLY A 297 4.32 0.44 -17.91
N GLU A 298 4.28 0.12 -19.21
CA GLU A 298 4.21 -1.26 -19.73
C GLU A 298 3.09 -2.09 -19.08
N GLN A 299 1.97 -1.42 -18.79
CA GLN A 299 0.77 -2.04 -18.23
C GLN A 299 0.10 -2.97 -19.27
N PRO A 300 -0.82 -3.86 -18.85
CA PRO A 300 -1.52 -4.77 -19.76
C PRO A 300 -2.09 -4.07 -20.99
N ILE A 301 -2.01 -4.70 -22.15
CA ILE A 301 -2.55 -4.22 -23.44
C ILE A 301 -3.68 -5.16 -23.89
N VAL A 302 -4.68 -4.62 -24.59
CA VAL A 302 -5.83 -5.39 -25.09
C VAL A 302 -5.39 -6.60 -25.92
N SER A 303 -6.13 -7.69 -25.78
CA SER A 303 -5.90 -8.96 -26.47
C SER A 303 -7.22 -9.69 -26.75
N ASP A 304 -7.18 -10.85 -27.39
CA ASP A 304 -8.37 -11.69 -27.59
C ASP A 304 -9.01 -12.12 -26.24
N THR A 305 -8.18 -12.50 -25.26
CA THR A 305 -8.62 -12.86 -23.89
C THR A 305 -9.19 -11.67 -23.13
N CYS A 306 -8.63 -10.48 -23.36
CA CYS A 306 -8.91 -9.24 -22.64
C CYS A 306 -9.15 -8.07 -23.63
N PRO A 307 -10.27 -8.07 -24.37
CA PRO A 307 -10.46 -7.17 -25.52
C PRO A 307 -10.96 -5.77 -25.13
N THR A 308 -11.41 -5.59 -23.88
CA THR A 308 -12.10 -4.38 -23.43
C THR A 308 -11.25 -3.62 -22.41
N PRO A 309 -10.77 -2.41 -22.74
CA PRO A 309 -10.10 -1.54 -21.77
C PRO A 309 -10.97 -1.27 -20.55
N GLY A 310 -10.38 -1.37 -19.36
CA GLY A 310 -11.06 -1.16 -18.10
C GLY A 310 -12.11 -2.22 -17.73
N GLY A 311 -12.22 -3.34 -18.46
CA GLY A 311 -13.17 -4.39 -18.14
C GLY A 311 -12.75 -5.18 -16.89
N ALA A 312 -13.67 -5.37 -15.92
CA ALA A 312 -13.36 -6.00 -14.63
C ALA A 312 -12.67 -7.37 -14.73
N LYS A 313 -13.06 -8.21 -15.70
CA LYS A 313 -12.39 -9.50 -15.93
C LYS A 313 -10.87 -9.38 -16.03
N CYS A 314 -10.36 -8.26 -16.55
CA CYS A 314 -8.94 -8.04 -16.84
C CYS A 314 -8.35 -6.81 -16.13
N ASN A 315 -9.06 -6.24 -15.15
CA ASN A 315 -8.63 -5.04 -14.45
C ASN A 315 -8.98 -5.13 -12.96
N ALA A 316 -7.97 -5.03 -12.10
CA ALA A 316 -8.16 -5.14 -10.65
C ALA A 316 -9.00 -3.97 -10.07
N TYR A 317 -8.78 -2.73 -10.53
CA TYR A 317 -9.59 -1.58 -10.13
C TYR A 317 -11.08 -1.79 -10.45
N SER A 318 -11.40 -2.14 -11.70
CA SER A 318 -12.78 -2.36 -12.13
C SER A 318 -13.39 -3.60 -11.46
N THR A 319 -12.60 -4.64 -11.16
CA THR A 319 -13.05 -5.79 -10.35
C THR A 319 -13.60 -5.33 -9.01
N MET A 320 -12.89 -4.45 -8.30
CA MET A 320 -13.34 -3.92 -7.01
C MET A 320 -14.63 -3.10 -7.15
N ILE A 321 -14.68 -2.22 -8.15
CA ILE A 321 -15.86 -1.36 -8.39
C ILE A 321 -17.10 -2.20 -8.72
N GLU A 322 -16.99 -3.17 -9.65
CA GLU A 322 -18.12 -4.04 -10.03
C GLU A 322 -18.57 -4.96 -8.89
N ALA A 323 -17.66 -5.29 -7.95
CA ALA A 323 -17.97 -6.04 -6.73
C ALA A 323 -18.68 -5.21 -5.63
N GLY A 324 -18.98 -3.95 -5.92
CA GLY A 324 -19.70 -3.03 -5.03
C GLY A 324 -18.82 -2.39 -3.96
N PHE A 325 -17.51 -2.32 -4.17
CA PHE A 325 -16.64 -1.46 -3.37
C PHE A 325 -16.65 -0.02 -3.91
N GLU A 326 -16.64 0.94 -3.00
CA GLU A 326 -16.51 2.35 -3.35
C GLU A 326 -15.03 2.77 -3.38
N ASN A 327 -14.63 3.54 -4.39
CA ASN A 327 -13.33 4.20 -4.38
C ASN A 327 -13.33 5.32 -3.34
N ALA A 328 -12.66 5.09 -2.21
CA ALA A 328 -12.51 6.05 -1.13
C ALA A 328 -11.25 6.93 -1.29
N SER A 329 -10.65 6.97 -2.49
CA SER A 329 -9.50 7.80 -2.82
C SER A 329 -9.86 8.86 -3.87
N PRO A 330 -9.02 9.88 -4.12
CA PRO A 330 -9.27 10.88 -5.16
C PRO A 330 -9.53 10.23 -6.53
N ASP A 331 -10.29 10.93 -7.38
CA ASP A 331 -10.75 10.39 -8.67
C ASP A 331 -9.61 9.75 -9.48
N ALA A 332 -9.70 8.44 -9.66
CA ALA A 332 -8.72 7.63 -10.36
C ALA A 332 -8.53 8.05 -11.82
N LYS A 333 -9.52 8.72 -12.42
CA LYS A 333 -9.49 9.19 -13.81
C LYS A 333 -8.84 10.56 -13.97
N ASN A 334 -8.63 11.29 -12.88
CA ASN A 334 -7.99 12.59 -12.92
C ASN A 334 -6.47 12.42 -12.81
N ALA A 335 -5.77 12.76 -13.89
CA ALA A 335 -4.32 12.59 -14.00
C ALA A 335 -3.53 13.29 -12.88
N ARG A 336 -4.08 14.35 -12.26
CA ARG A 336 -3.47 15.01 -11.09
C ARG A 336 -3.24 14.04 -9.92
N TYR A 337 -4.02 12.96 -9.84
CA TYR A 337 -3.99 11.99 -8.75
C TYR A 337 -3.30 10.68 -9.15
N PHE A 338 -2.56 10.63 -10.26
CA PHE A 338 -1.74 9.47 -10.58
C PHE A 338 -0.64 9.25 -9.52
N THR A 339 -0.31 7.98 -9.29
CA THR A 339 0.50 7.53 -8.16
C THR A 339 1.81 6.89 -8.56
N TRP A 340 2.01 6.50 -9.82
CA TRP A 340 3.32 6.02 -10.29
C TRP A 340 3.93 6.89 -11.39
N GLY A 341 5.22 7.23 -11.25
CA GLY A 341 5.83 8.29 -12.06
C GLY A 341 7.33 8.57 -11.86
N ALA A 342 7.90 8.25 -10.69
CA ALA A 342 9.28 8.59 -10.44
C ALA A 342 10.25 7.76 -11.28
N SER A 343 11.47 8.26 -11.44
CA SER A 343 12.58 7.42 -11.94
C SER A 343 13.01 6.40 -10.90
N ALA A 344 13.61 5.30 -11.31
CA ALA A 344 14.13 4.26 -10.39
C ALA A 344 15.22 4.77 -9.42
N LEU A 345 15.95 5.83 -9.80
CA LEU A 345 16.89 6.51 -8.89
C LEU A 345 16.22 7.58 -8.03
N LEU A 346 14.90 7.72 -8.13
CA LEU A 346 14.05 8.67 -7.42
C LEU A 346 14.37 10.15 -7.67
N ALA A 347 15.36 10.46 -8.51
CA ALA A 347 15.84 11.80 -8.80
C ALA A 347 14.92 12.56 -9.78
N GLY A 348 13.67 12.75 -9.38
CA GLY A 348 12.59 13.31 -10.18
C GLY A 348 11.84 12.27 -11.02
N PRO A 349 10.87 12.75 -11.83
CA PRO A 349 10.05 11.87 -12.64
C PRO A 349 10.87 11.15 -13.71
N ASP A 350 10.45 9.94 -14.07
CA ASP A 350 11.05 9.25 -15.20
C ASP A 350 10.90 10.09 -16.48
N LYS A 351 11.95 10.13 -17.30
CA LYS A 351 12.00 11.03 -18.47
C LYS A 351 11.01 10.62 -19.57
N LYS A 352 10.73 9.32 -19.74
CA LYS A 352 9.73 8.85 -20.70
C LYS A 352 8.34 9.22 -20.17
N ARG A 353 8.09 8.97 -18.87
CA ARG A 353 6.83 9.31 -18.21
C ARG A 353 6.53 10.80 -18.18
N ALA A 354 7.50 11.65 -17.85
CA ALA A 354 7.31 13.09 -17.74
C ALA A 354 6.71 13.72 -18.99
N LYS A 355 7.09 13.23 -20.18
CA LYS A 355 6.53 13.70 -21.46
C LYS A 355 5.06 13.30 -21.60
N ILE A 356 4.73 12.05 -21.31
CA ILE A 356 3.37 11.50 -21.40
C ILE A 356 2.47 12.09 -20.32
N ALA A 357 2.95 12.22 -19.08
CA ALA A 357 2.24 12.83 -17.97
C ALA A 357 1.74 14.23 -18.33
N LYS A 358 2.59 15.05 -18.97
CA LYS A 358 2.21 16.38 -19.42
C LYS A 358 1.07 16.36 -20.45
N GLN A 359 1.06 15.38 -21.35
CA GLN A 359 -0.03 15.19 -22.32
C GLN A 359 -1.34 14.78 -21.64
N LEU A 360 -1.25 14.03 -20.53
CA LEU A 360 -2.39 13.61 -19.71
C LEU A 360 -2.87 14.72 -18.73
N GLY A 361 -2.17 15.86 -18.65
CA GLY A 361 -2.48 16.95 -17.73
C GLY A 361 -1.84 16.82 -16.34
N ASN A 362 -0.90 15.90 -16.16
CA ASN A 362 -0.07 15.78 -14.95
C ASN A 362 1.29 16.46 -15.16
N GLN A 363 1.54 17.55 -14.44
CA GLN A 363 2.80 18.31 -14.55
C GLN A 363 3.97 17.74 -13.73
N TYR A 364 3.72 16.74 -12.89
CA TYR A 364 4.70 16.18 -11.95
C TYR A 364 5.32 14.87 -12.43
N GLY A 365 4.89 14.36 -13.58
CA GLY A 365 5.49 13.20 -14.24
C GLY A 365 4.88 11.85 -13.89
N PHE A 366 3.76 11.84 -13.16
CA PHE A 366 3.00 10.63 -12.86
C PHE A 366 2.06 10.29 -14.00
N THR A 367 2.05 9.03 -14.42
CA THR A 367 1.33 8.57 -15.62
C THR A 367 0.25 7.55 -15.32
N ASP A 368 0.31 6.89 -14.17
CA ASP A 368 -0.54 5.75 -13.84
C ASP A 368 -1.11 5.88 -12.43
N ARG A 369 -2.35 5.46 -12.25
CA ARG A 369 -3.03 5.33 -10.95
C ARG A 369 -2.98 3.86 -10.54
N LEU A 370 -2.11 3.50 -9.60
CA LEU A 370 -1.95 2.10 -9.17
C LEU A 370 -2.34 1.87 -7.70
N ASP A 371 -2.27 2.92 -6.89
CA ASP A 371 -2.54 2.85 -5.45
C ASP A 371 -3.96 3.34 -5.13
N TYR A 372 -4.68 2.58 -4.31
CA TYR A 372 -6.09 2.85 -4.01
C TYR A 372 -6.44 2.61 -2.55
N ILE A 373 -7.57 3.21 -2.16
CA ILE A 373 -8.31 2.84 -0.95
C ILE A 373 -9.75 2.58 -1.39
N PHE A 374 -10.24 1.38 -1.12
CA PHE A 374 -11.60 0.94 -1.37
C PHE A 374 -12.34 0.72 -0.06
N THR A 375 -13.65 0.95 -0.05
CA THR A 375 -14.49 0.73 1.13
C THR A 375 -15.78 0.00 0.79
N LYS A 376 -16.34 -0.69 1.78
CA LYS A 376 -17.66 -1.34 1.69
C LYS A 376 -18.29 -1.38 3.07
N ASN A 377 -19.62 -1.25 3.14
CA ASN A 377 -20.38 -1.22 4.40
C ASN A 377 -19.93 -0.09 5.37
N VAL A 378 -19.37 1.02 4.84
CA VAL A 378 -19.01 2.22 5.61
C VAL A 378 -20.11 3.27 5.49
N TYR A 379 -20.07 4.33 6.30
CA TYR A 379 -21.05 5.42 6.19
C TYR A 379 -20.68 6.41 5.08
N ALA A 380 -19.43 6.88 5.04
CA ALA A 380 -18.94 7.80 4.02
C ALA A 380 -17.41 7.90 3.99
N THR A 381 -16.86 8.32 2.84
CA THR A 381 -15.51 8.89 2.76
C THR A 381 -15.58 10.38 3.09
N VAL A 382 -14.97 10.81 4.20
CA VAL A 382 -15.02 12.21 4.68
C VAL A 382 -14.04 13.09 3.92
N SER A 383 -12.85 12.56 3.68
CA SER A 383 -11.78 13.25 2.96
C SER A 383 -10.84 12.22 2.34
N SER A 384 -10.18 12.62 1.26
CA SER A 384 -9.11 11.83 0.65
C SER A 384 -8.11 12.73 -0.08
N LYS A 385 -6.86 12.30 -0.16
CA LYS A 385 -5.79 13.03 -0.87
C LYS A 385 -4.64 12.13 -1.30
N ILE A 386 -3.84 12.64 -2.23
CA ILE A 386 -2.57 12.05 -2.67
C ILE A 386 -1.41 12.81 -2.04
N ILE A 387 -0.39 12.06 -1.61
CA ILE A 387 0.84 12.57 -1.01
C ILE A 387 2.04 12.08 -1.80
N GLY A 388 3.15 12.82 -1.78
CA GLY A 388 4.38 12.40 -2.46
C GLY A 388 4.37 12.48 -4.00
N ASN A 389 3.33 13.05 -4.63
CA ASN A 389 3.21 13.16 -6.09
C ASN A 389 3.52 14.57 -6.66
N VAL A 390 4.12 15.45 -5.86
CA VAL A 390 4.45 16.83 -6.26
C VAL A 390 5.96 17.00 -6.36
N PHE A 391 6.43 17.60 -7.46
CA PHE A 391 7.85 17.81 -7.73
C PHE A 391 8.08 19.13 -8.48
N PRO A 392 9.18 19.87 -8.24
CA PRO A 392 10.24 19.59 -7.28
C PRO A 392 9.94 20.06 -5.86
N ASP A 393 8.76 20.65 -5.62
CA ASP A 393 8.45 21.39 -4.38
C ASP A 393 7.54 20.60 -3.41
N GLY A 394 7.36 19.29 -3.62
CA GLY A 394 6.55 18.45 -2.74
C GLY A 394 7.17 18.32 -1.34
N SER A 395 6.34 18.22 -0.31
CA SER A 395 6.82 18.16 1.09
C SER A 395 7.70 16.96 1.43
N GLY A 396 7.61 15.89 0.62
CA GLY A 396 8.39 14.66 0.81
C GLY A 396 9.73 14.65 0.09
N VAL A 397 10.00 15.60 -0.82
CA VAL A 397 11.26 15.62 -1.59
C VAL A 397 12.44 16.15 -0.77
N TRP A 398 13.67 15.80 -1.15
CA TRP A 398 14.87 16.31 -0.50
C TRP A 398 16.08 16.37 -1.43
N ASN A 399 17.13 17.07 -0.99
CA ASN A 399 18.41 17.08 -1.68
C ASN A 399 19.17 15.75 -1.43
N CYS A 400 19.29 14.94 -2.48
CA CYS A 400 19.96 13.64 -2.51
C CYS A 400 21.25 13.73 -3.32
N GLY A 401 22.27 14.41 -2.78
CA GLY A 401 23.56 14.55 -3.48
C GLY A 401 23.50 15.51 -4.68
N GLY A 402 22.92 16.69 -4.49
CA GLY A 402 22.83 17.75 -5.50
C GLY A 402 21.64 17.61 -6.46
N LYS A 403 20.82 16.57 -6.31
CA LYS A 403 19.55 16.36 -7.02
C LYS A 403 18.39 16.46 -6.05
N ILE A 404 17.18 16.65 -6.55
CA ILE A 404 15.95 16.57 -5.77
C ILE A 404 15.38 15.15 -5.97
N CYS A 405 15.16 14.42 -4.88
CA CYS A 405 14.62 13.06 -4.93
C CYS A 405 13.24 12.95 -4.28
N PHE A 406 12.41 12.04 -4.81
CA PHE A 406 11.20 11.53 -4.17
C PHE A 406 11.51 10.46 -3.12
N PRO A 407 10.65 10.29 -2.09
CA PRO A 407 10.89 9.31 -1.01
C PRO A 407 10.52 7.88 -1.37
N SER A 408 9.69 7.72 -2.39
CA SER A 408 9.29 6.48 -3.03
C SER A 408 9.03 6.78 -4.50
N ASP A 409 9.07 5.76 -5.35
CA ASP A 409 8.70 5.90 -6.77
C ASP A 409 7.18 5.97 -6.97
N HIS A 410 6.45 5.53 -5.96
CA HIS A 410 5.02 5.72 -5.80
C HIS A 410 4.69 6.95 -4.95
N ALA A 411 3.51 7.50 -5.19
CA ALA A 411 2.79 8.39 -4.31
C ALA A 411 2.04 7.58 -3.23
N GLY A 412 1.63 8.23 -2.14
CA GLY A 412 0.76 7.63 -1.13
C GLY A 412 -0.70 8.10 -1.28
N VAL A 413 -1.61 7.33 -0.70
CA VAL A 413 -3.04 7.65 -0.64
C VAL A 413 -3.47 7.73 0.82
N VAL A 414 -4.19 8.79 1.18
CA VAL A 414 -4.73 8.98 2.54
C VAL A 414 -6.22 9.22 2.46
N SER A 415 -7.00 8.56 3.32
CA SER A 415 -8.44 8.75 3.42
C SER A 415 -8.92 8.70 4.87
N THR A 416 -9.84 9.60 5.23
CA THR A 416 -10.58 9.54 6.49
C THR A 416 -11.97 9.00 6.19
N ILE A 417 -12.32 7.87 6.82
CA ILE A 417 -13.55 7.12 6.60
C ILE A 417 -14.44 7.26 7.82
N GLU A 418 -15.72 7.53 7.61
CA GLU A 418 -16.76 7.50 8.64
C GLU A 418 -17.44 6.13 8.64
N LEU A 419 -17.49 5.51 9.82
CA LEU A 419 -18.05 4.18 10.05
C LEU A 419 -19.49 4.29 10.56
N PRO A 420 -20.34 3.28 10.25
CA PRO A 420 -21.64 3.18 10.88
C PRO A 420 -21.51 2.99 12.39
N ARG A 421 -22.38 3.66 13.15
CA ARG A 421 -22.48 3.51 14.60
C ARG A 421 -23.06 2.15 14.96
N MET A 422 -22.66 1.61 16.11
CA MET A 422 -23.10 0.31 16.64
C MET A 422 -22.84 -0.89 15.71
N ALA A 423 -21.95 -0.76 14.73
CA ALA A 423 -21.50 -1.86 13.88
C ALA A 423 -20.38 -2.66 14.57
N GLY A 424 -20.66 -3.18 15.76
CA GLY A 424 -19.68 -3.88 16.60
C GLY A 424 -19.54 -5.38 16.30
N THR A 425 -20.35 -5.92 15.39
CA THR A 425 -20.28 -7.34 15.00
C THR A 425 -19.01 -7.61 14.22
N ILE A 426 -18.26 -8.61 14.66
CA ILE A 426 -17.01 -9.04 14.04
C ILE A 426 -17.31 -10.26 13.16
N ASP A 427 -16.96 -10.17 11.88
CA ASP A 427 -17.06 -11.32 10.97
C ASP A 427 -15.97 -12.36 11.29
N PRO A 428 -16.17 -13.63 10.92
CA PRO A 428 -15.12 -14.65 11.06
C PRO A 428 -13.80 -14.23 10.43
N ASP A 429 -12.71 -14.87 10.86
CA ASP A 429 -11.41 -14.76 10.19
C ASP A 429 -11.55 -15.09 8.70
N LEU A 430 -10.81 -14.37 7.87
CA LEU A 430 -10.73 -14.69 6.44
C LEU A 430 -10.02 -16.03 6.24
N ASP A 431 -10.46 -16.78 5.23
CA ASP A 431 -9.87 -18.08 4.92
C ASP A 431 -8.36 -17.98 4.77
N SER A 432 -7.64 -18.83 5.51
CA SER A 432 -6.19 -18.90 5.40
C SER A 432 -5.83 -19.70 4.15
N HIS A 433 -5.49 -18.99 3.08
CA HIS A 433 -4.88 -19.60 1.91
C HIS A 433 -3.39 -19.76 2.18
N LYS A 434 -2.85 -20.97 1.97
CA LYS A 434 -1.41 -21.21 2.07
C LYS A 434 -0.77 -21.07 0.71
N LYS A 435 0.48 -20.59 0.66
CA LYS A 435 1.31 -20.70 -0.54
C LYS A 435 1.22 -22.14 -1.04
N SER A 436 0.77 -22.32 -2.28
CA SER A 436 0.64 -23.65 -2.88
C SER A 436 1.94 -24.42 -2.64
N ALA A 437 1.82 -25.58 -1.99
CA ALA A 437 2.96 -26.41 -1.66
C ALA A 437 3.72 -26.72 -2.95
N VAL A 438 4.96 -26.21 -3.03
CA VAL A 438 6.10 -26.75 -3.77
C VAL A 438 5.70 -27.82 -4.79
N THR A 439 5.48 -27.43 -6.05
CA THR A 439 5.19 -28.36 -7.14
C THR A 439 6.31 -29.42 -7.27
N PRO A 440 6.04 -30.67 -7.74
CA PRO A 440 7.01 -31.79 -7.78
C PRO A 440 8.29 -31.55 -8.60
N TRP A 441 8.42 -30.40 -9.26
CA TRP A 441 9.55 -30.03 -10.11
C TRP A 441 10.88 -29.87 -9.37
N TYR A 442 10.89 -29.74 -8.04
CA TYR A 442 12.14 -29.80 -7.28
C TYR A 442 12.76 -31.20 -7.32
N LEU A 443 11.95 -32.28 -7.35
CA LEU A 443 12.45 -33.64 -7.54
C LEU A 443 12.93 -33.86 -8.98
N ALA A 444 12.24 -33.27 -9.96
CA ALA A 444 12.68 -33.32 -11.36
C ALA A 444 13.96 -32.51 -11.59
N GLY A 445 14.07 -31.32 -11.00
CA GLY A 445 15.26 -30.47 -11.04
C GLY A 445 16.45 -31.11 -10.34
N ALA A 446 16.24 -31.71 -9.16
CA ALA A 446 17.25 -32.49 -8.47
C ALA A 446 17.66 -33.74 -9.28
N ALA A 447 16.71 -34.44 -9.91
CA ALA A 447 16.99 -35.59 -10.76
C ALA A 447 17.77 -35.19 -12.03
N ILE A 448 17.43 -34.07 -12.66
CA ILE A 448 18.18 -33.53 -13.81
C ILE A 448 19.60 -33.13 -13.38
N LEU A 449 19.75 -32.47 -12.24
CA LEU A 449 21.06 -32.10 -11.69
C LEU A 449 21.90 -33.35 -11.39
N LEU A 450 21.30 -34.38 -10.79
CA LEU A 450 21.96 -35.67 -10.51
C LEU A 450 22.35 -36.41 -11.79
N VAL A 451 21.52 -36.38 -12.84
CA VAL A 451 21.84 -36.96 -14.15
C VAL A 451 22.98 -36.20 -14.85
N LEU A 452 23.03 -34.87 -14.71
CA LEU A 452 24.10 -34.04 -15.25
C LEU A 452 25.42 -34.28 -14.49
N ILE A 453 25.39 -34.35 -13.16
CA ILE A 453 26.54 -34.71 -12.31
C ILE A 453 27.03 -36.13 -12.63
N TRP A 454 26.12 -37.08 -12.83
CA TRP A 454 26.46 -38.46 -13.21
C TRP A 454 27.11 -38.52 -14.61
N ARG A 455 26.60 -37.75 -15.59
CA ARG A 455 27.22 -37.67 -16.92
C ARG A 455 28.60 -37.00 -16.89
N PHE A 456 28.76 -35.96 -16.08
CA PHE A 456 30.05 -35.28 -15.90
C PHE A 456 31.10 -36.20 -15.25
N THR A 457 30.73 -36.87 -14.15
CA THR A 457 31.64 -37.80 -13.44
C THR A 457 32.03 -39.01 -14.28
N ARG A 458 31.16 -39.52 -15.17
CA ARG A 458 31.50 -40.60 -16.11
C ARG A 458 32.47 -40.19 -17.22
N ARG A 459 32.48 -38.91 -17.61
CA ARG A 459 33.35 -38.38 -18.68
C ARG A 459 34.79 -38.13 -18.21
N PHE A 460 35.01 -38.00 -16.91
CA PHE A 460 36.34 -37.84 -16.29
C PHE A 460 36.93 -39.14 -15.72
N ARG A 461 36.20 -40.26 -15.79
CA ARG A 461 36.69 -41.60 -15.39
C ARG A 461 37.00 -42.51 -16.59
N ARG A 462 37.12 -41.95 -17.80
CA ARG A 462 37.57 -42.65 -19.00
C ARG A 462 38.88 -42.07 -19.49
#